data_AF-A0A154PLN3-F1
#
_entry.id   AF-A0A154PLN3-F1
#
_cell.length_a   1.000
_cell.length_b   1.000
_cell.length_c   1.000
_cell.angle_alpha   90.00
_cell.angle_beta   90.00
_cell.angle_gamma   90.00
#
_symmetry.space_group_name_H-M   'P 1'
#
loop_
_entity.id
_entity.type
_entity.pdbx_description
1 polymer ?
#
loop_
_entity_poly.entity_id
_entity_poly.type
_entity_poly.pdbx_seq_one_letter_code
_entity_poly.pdbx_strand_id
1 'polypeptide(L)'
;MHHSGGTGYGTGPQERVHQAPRTVGQPDKCPYETYQAQIPDCCAAAAAVQDPYPRPPSGYDGRCYDECHRRTPYQEDTYSQDVPPTFHQPQSRLGYEERPQSRVGYTSDSRCASGLGYDDSGGGYLDQSDPRMYCTSGYCMGDTMMATSRGVCGEEVELDMRRHIQACACTCNHMGYGNYMDYQTTCLTELPDVAPCNGTVRLPPPCEDSPSSGSSKDCREESPRRRCRVLASILLLVAALLLGGLCLPLLLQSAPVTHQQRLDVIRRILTEVPLIDGHNDLPWNVRKFVHNQLGEVNLSSDLGRVDPWARSDWSHTDIPRLRAGLVGAQFWSAYVPCGAAQLNAVQLSLEQIDVIRRLAEMNAQHLTLVTSVKGLIEAHREGKIASLIGVEGGHSLGNSLGVLRTFYGLGARYLTLTHACDTSWAVCSVGETNSTQDSTPGLSEFGKAVVRELNRLGMLVDLSHVSTRTMRAALQTTRAPVIFSHSAARALCNSTRNVPDDVLKNLAKNGGVAMVPFYTYFITCNSTATIKDVIAHINHIRKVAGIDHVGIGAGFDGINFTPTGLEDVSRYPQLLATLLEDPAWSEEDIKKLAGLNLLRVFAKVEQVRDEWHKAAILPVEKISPPDNSACVYGAS
;
A
#
# COMPACT_ATOMS: atom_id res chain seq x y z
N MET A 1 25.62 4.44 -72.01
CA MET A 1 26.80 5.31 -72.21
C MET A 1 27.59 5.25 -70.91
N HIS A 2 28.60 4.38 -70.80
CA HIS A 2 30.02 4.67 -71.11
C HIS A 2 30.55 5.87 -70.30
N HIS A 3 31.66 5.84 -69.58
CA HIS A 3 32.76 4.87 -69.45
C HIS A 3 33.71 5.38 -68.32
N SER A 4 34.19 4.52 -67.41
CA SER A 4 35.62 4.12 -67.18
C SER A 4 36.60 5.17 -66.63
N GLY A 5 37.63 4.84 -65.83
CA GLY A 5 38.28 3.55 -65.50
C GLY A 5 38.84 3.56 -64.05
N GLY A 6 39.24 2.44 -63.43
CA GLY A 6 40.11 1.35 -63.91
C GLY A 6 41.57 1.81 -63.78
N THR A 7 42.49 1.23 -63.01
CA THR A 7 42.99 -0.15 -62.82
C THR A 7 44.03 -0.11 -61.67
N GLY A 8 44.50 -1.13 -60.95
CA GLY A 8 44.45 -2.59 -61.07
C GLY A 8 45.74 -3.22 -60.50
N TYR A 9 45.58 -4.37 -59.83
CA TYR A 9 46.49 -5.55 -59.71
C TYR A 9 47.84 -5.52 -58.96
N GLY A 10 48.03 -6.57 -58.13
CA GLY A 10 49.33 -7.08 -57.68
C GLY A 10 49.21 -8.24 -56.67
N THR A 11 49.19 -9.48 -57.18
CA THR A 11 49.13 -10.76 -56.45
C THR A 11 50.50 -11.45 -56.34
N GLY A 12 50.86 -11.92 -55.13
CA GLY A 12 51.76 -13.08 -54.83
C GLY A 12 53.28 -12.91 -55.00
N PRO A 13 54.16 -13.78 -54.43
CA PRO A 13 53.91 -15.12 -53.86
C PRO A 13 54.51 -15.37 -52.44
N GLN A 14 54.29 -16.61 -51.97
CA GLN A 14 54.65 -17.23 -50.68
C GLN A 14 56.15 -17.25 -50.34
N GLU A 15 56.49 -17.14 -49.05
CA GLU A 15 57.58 -17.93 -48.45
C GLU A 15 57.20 -18.42 -47.04
N ARG A 16 57.34 -19.74 -46.87
CA ARG A 16 57.07 -20.53 -45.67
C ARG A 16 58.32 -20.51 -44.79
N VAL A 17 58.17 -20.17 -43.51
CA VAL A 17 59.09 -20.62 -42.46
C VAL A 17 58.35 -21.58 -41.56
N HIS A 18 58.82 -22.83 -41.59
CA HIS A 18 58.41 -23.92 -40.73
C HIS A 18 58.78 -23.64 -39.26
N GLN A 19 57.80 -23.77 -38.36
CA GLN A 19 58.07 -24.19 -36.99
C GLN A 19 57.23 -25.43 -36.67
N ALA A 20 57.92 -26.39 -36.05
CA ALA A 20 57.55 -27.79 -35.88
C ALA A 20 56.37 -28.02 -34.92
N PRO A 21 55.70 -29.19 -35.00
CA PRO A 21 54.46 -29.45 -34.29
C PRO A 21 54.73 -29.71 -32.80
N ARG A 22 54.03 -29.01 -31.92
CA ARG A 22 53.91 -29.44 -30.52
C ARG A 22 53.12 -30.72 -30.49
N THR A 23 53.79 -31.80 -30.10
CA THR A 23 53.23 -33.10 -29.77
C THR A 23 52.05 -32.95 -28.81
N VAL A 24 50.91 -33.48 -29.23
CA VAL A 24 49.74 -33.75 -28.41
C VAL A 24 50.14 -34.78 -27.37
N GLY A 25 50.50 -34.31 -26.17
CA GLY A 25 50.46 -35.11 -24.96
C GLY A 25 49.01 -35.23 -24.52
N GLN A 26 48.58 -36.45 -24.17
CA GLN A 26 47.25 -36.76 -23.67
C GLN A 26 46.79 -35.76 -22.58
N PRO A 27 45.52 -35.34 -22.57
CA PRO A 27 44.96 -34.70 -21.39
C PRO A 27 44.88 -35.76 -20.28
N ASP A 28 45.74 -35.60 -19.27
CA ASP A 28 45.56 -36.29 -18.00
C ASP A 28 44.16 -36.00 -17.46
N LYS A 29 43.55 -37.07 -16.97
CA LYS A 29 42.15 -37.21 -16.58
C LYS A 29 41.64 -36.06 -15.69
N CYS A 30 40.37 -35.72 -15.91
CA CYS A 30 39.62 -34.75 -15.11
C CYS A 30 39.77 -34.97 -13.59
N PRO A 31 39.86 -33.90 -12.77
CA PRO A 31 40.08 -33.97 -11.32
C PRO A 31 38.86 -34.45 -10.50
N TYR A 32 37.83 -35.00 -11.15
CA TYR A 32 36.61 -35.46 -10.47
C TYR A 32 36.78 -36.84 -9.83
N GLU A 33 37.66 -37.70 -10.36
CA GLU A 33 37.86 -39.07 -9.87
C GLU A 33 38.68 -39.12 -8.57
N THR A 34 39.56 -38.14 -8.32
CA THR A 34 40.30 -37.99 -7.05
C THR A 34 39.45 -37.36 -5.93
N TYR A 35 38.36 -36.68 -6.29
CA TYR A 35 37.47 -35.95 -5.36
C TYR A 35 36.61 -36.90 -4.51
N GLN A 36 36.17 -38.04 -5.07
CA GLN A 36 35.34 -39.00 -4.33
C GLN A 36 36.14 -39.89 -3.36
N ALA A 37 37.44 -40.11 -3.62
CA ALA A 37 38.26 -41.02 -2.82
C ALA A 37 38.66 -40.46 -1.43
N GLN A 38 38.58 -39.14 -1.21
CA GLN A 38 39.02 -38.49 0.03
C GLN A 38 37.89 -38.11 1.00
N ILE A 39 36.63 -38.32 0.60
CA ILE A 39 35.44 -38.00 1.41
C ILE A 39 35.41 -38.76 2.75
N PRO A 40 35.78 -40.06 2.84
CA PRO A 40 35.73 -40.79 4.11
C PRO A 40 36.70 -40.24 5.17
N ASP A 41 37.92 -39.86 4.77
CA ASP A 41 38.95 -39.36 5.69
C ASP A 41 38.62 -37.96 6.23
N CYS A 42 38.00 -37.09 5.41
CA CYS A 42 37.52 -35.78 5.85
C CYS A 42 36.38 -35.87 6.88
N CYS A 43 35.41 -36.78 6.70
CA CYS A 43 34.30 -36.94 7.63
C CYS A 43 34.77 -37.55 8.98
N ALA A 44 35.78 -38.42 8.98
CA ALA A 44 36.36 -38.98 10.20
C ALA A 44 37.08 -37.93 11.05
N ALA A 45 37.76 -36.97 10.42
CA ALA A 45 38.43 -35.86 11.12
C ALA A 45 37.44 -34.86 11.76
N ALA A 46 36.29 -34.61 11.12
CA ALA A 46 35.25 -33.72 11.65
C ALA A 46 34.53 -34.31 12.88
N ALA A 47 34.33 -35.64 12.91
CA ALA A 47 33.68 -36.32 14.04
C ALA A 47 34.53 -36.36 15.34
N ALA A 48 35.85 -36.14 15.24
CA ALA A 48 36.76 -36.14 16.39
C ALA A 48 36.80 -34.79 17.14
N VAL A 49 36.21 -33.72 16.58
CA VAL A 49 36.19 -32.38 17.17
C VAL A 49 34.81 -32.13 17.78
N GLN A 50 34.69 -32.22 19.10
CA GLN A 50 33.48 -31.81 19.84
C GLN A 50 33.44 -30.28 19.98
N ASP A 51 33.34 -29.56 18.87
CA ASP A 51 33.21 -28.09 18.83
C ASP A 51 32.05 -27.72 17.87
N PRO A 52 31.04 -26.94 18.31
CA PRO A 52 29.89 -26.60 17.46
C PRO A 52 30.23 -25.79 16.20
N TYR A 53 31.45 -25.24 16.08
CA TYR A 53 31.89 -24.49 14.89
C TYR A 53 33.41 -24.58 14.64
N PRO A 54 33.95 -25.63 13.99
CA PRO A 54 35.37 -25.68 13.67
C PRO A 54 35.66 -25.10 12.28
N ARG A 55 36.75 -24.34 12.14
CA ARG A 55 37.33 -23.95 10.83
C ARG A 55 38.08 -25.13 10.22
N PRO A 56 38.14 -25.26 8.88
CA PRO A 56 38.86 -26.37 8.25
C PRO A 56 40.36 -26.34 8.62
N PRO A 57 40.98 -27.49 8.97
CA PRO A 57 42.41 -27.57 9.22
C PRO A 57 43.22 -27.17 7.98
N SER A 58 44.38 -26.53 8.19
CA SER A 58 45.25 -26.07 7.10
C SER A 58 45.69 -27.24 6.21
N GLY A 59 45.31 -27.21 4.93
CA GLY A 59 45.69 -28.22 3.94
C GLY A 59 44.54 -28.90 3.19
N TYR A 60 43.27 -28.59 3.51
CA TYR A 60 42.09 -29.21 2.87
C TYR A 60 41.18 -28.19 2.16
N ASP A 61 40.52 -28.60 1.05
CA ASP A 61 39.56 -27.78 0.28
C ASP A 61 38.28 -27.57 1.09
N GLY A 62 37.91 -26.30 1.34
CA GLY A 62 36.72 -25.91 2.12
C GLY A 62 35.40 -26.46 1.56
N ARG A 63 35.33 -26.78 0.26
CA ARG A 63 34.13 -27.37 -0.35
C ARG A 63 33.86 -28.81 0.11
N CYS A 64 34.90 -29.56 0.49
CA CYS A 64 34.76 -30.92 0.99
C CYS A 64 34.22 -30.94 2.44
N TYR A 65 34.67 -29.97 3.24
CA TYR A 65 34.24 -29.79 4.63
C TYR A 65 32.73 -29.47 4.73
N ASP A 66 32.24 -28.56 3.87
CA ASP A 66 30.83 -28.18 3.81
C ASP A 66 29.90 -29.35 3.40
N GLU A 67 30.37 -30.26 2.54
CA GLU A 67 29.57 -31.41 2.08
C GLU A 67 29.46 -32.52 3.15
N CYS A 68 30.51 -32.77 3.95
CA CYS A 68 30.42 -33.66 5.11
C CYS A 68 29.41 -33.11 6.15
N HIS A 69 29.41 -31.80 6.40
CA HIS A 69 28.51 -31.16 7.37
C HIS A 69 27.03 -31.29 6.97
N ARG A 70 26.72 -31.25 5.67
CA ARG A 70 25.35 -31.49 5.17
C ARG A 70 24.87 -32.93 5.31
N ARG A 71 25.78 -33.91 5.44
CA ARG A 71 25.44 -35.35 5.41
C ARG A 71 25.31 -36.00 6.78
N THR A 72 25.72 -35.34 7.87
CA THR A 72 25.56 -35.82 9.25
C THR A 72 24.35 -35.16 9.93
N PRO A 73 23.24 -35.89 10.17
CA PRO A 73 22.13 -35.36 10.96
C PRO A 73 22.51 -35.34 12.44
N TYR A 74 22.40 -34.19 13.11
CA TYR A 74 22.41 -34.11 14.57
C TYR A 74 21.14 -34.80 15.10
N GLN A 75 21.30 -35.81 15.97
CA GLN A 75 20.19 -36.37 16.75
C GLN A 75 19.82 -35.40 17.88
N GLU A 76 18.59 -34.88 17.86
CA GLU A 76 17.97 -34.27 19.05
C GLU A 76 17.53 -35.41 19.97
N ASP A 77 18.27 -35.62 21.07
CA ASP A 77 17.82 -36.47 22.15
C ASP A 77 16.76 -35.74 22.99
N THR A 78 15.56 -36.30 22.97
CA THR A 78 14.45 -36.04 23.87
C THR A 78 14.87 -36.20 25.33
N TYR A 79 14.56 -35.21 26.19
CA TYR A 79 14.45 -35.46 27.63
C TYR A 79 13.22 -34.81 28.26
N SER A 80 12.59 -35.63 29.09
CA SER A 80 11.25 -35.53 29.67
C SER A 80 11.16 -34.54 30.83
N GLN A 81 9.92 -34.11 31.10
CA GLN A 81 9.46 -33.41 32.28
C GLN A 81 9.91 -34.10 33.57
N ASP A 82 10.41 -33.33 34.55
CA ASP A 82 10.09 -33.48 35.98
C ASP A 82 10.58 -32.25 36.78
N VAL A 83 9.66 -31.67 37.56
CA VAL A 83 9.82 -30.61 38.59
C VAL A 83 9.21 -31.25 39.86
N PRO A 84 9.73 -31.14 41.12
CA PRO A 84 9.77 -29.88 41.90
C PRO A 84 10.81 -29.88 43.09
N PRO A 85 10.65 -29.09 44.18
CA PRO A 85 10.89 -27.64 44.31
C PRO A 85 11.85 -27.31 45.50
N THR A 86 12.44 -26.11 45.57
CA THR A 86 12.56 -25.29 46.83
C THR A 86 13.45 -24.04 46.70
N PHE A 87 12.89 -22.91 47.13
CA PHE A 87 13.45 -21.76 47.87
C PHE A 87 14.98 -21.58 47.99
N HIS A 88 15.49 -20.42 47.59
CA HIS A 88 16.13 -19.39 48.46
C HIS A 88 16.77 -18.24 47.64
N GLN A 89 16.35 -16.99 47.91
CA GLN A 89 17.24 -15.81 47.94
C GLN A 89 17.79 -15.68 49.40
N PRO A 90 18.84 -14.88 49.74
CA PRO A 90 19.34 -13.65 49.08
C PRO A 90 20.89 -13.40 49.12
N GLN A 91 21.30 -12.20 48.66
CA GLN A 91 22.46 -11.37 49.06
C GLN A 91 23.68 -11.17 48.11
N SER A 92 23.69 -9.98 47.51
CA SER A 92 24.75 -8.94 47.52
C SER A 92 26.22 -9.30 47.80
N ARG A 93 27.13 -8.84 46.93
CA ARG A 93 28.43 -8.28 47.34
C ARG A 93 29.00 -7.27 46.33
N LEU A 94 29.36 -6.12 46.88
CA LEU A 94 30.16 -5.02 46.30
C LEU A 94 31.61 -5.46 46.04
N GLY A 95 32.25 -4.85 45.04
CA GLY A 95 33.70 -4.88 44.82
C GLY A 95 34.11 -3.78 43.83
N TYR A 96 34.57 -2.65 44.37
CA TYR A 96 35.20 -1.52 43.70
C TYR A 96 36.66 -1.85 43.33
N GLU A 97 37.14 -1.37 42.19
CA GLU A 97 38.56 -0.96 42.02
C GLU A 97 38.69 0.16 40.98
N GLU A 98 39.56 1.14 41.29
CA GLU A 98 39.63 2.49 40.72
C GLU A 98 40.79 2.70 39.72
N ARG A 99 40.52 3.53 38.68
CA ARG A 99 41.35 4.65 38.11
C ARG A 99 42.64 4.36 37.31
N PRO A 100 43.15 5.29 36.44
CA PRO A 100 42.96 6.76 36.49
C PRO A 100 42.64 7.52 35.18
N GLN A 101 42.06 8.70 35.41
CA GLN A 101 41.84 9.83 34.49
C GLN A 101 43.08 10.72 34.36
N SER A 102 43.28 11.34 33.19
CA SER A 102 44.11 12.54 33.01
C SER A 102 43.26 13.75 32.57
N ARG A 103 43.36 14.80 33.38
CA ARG A 103 42.95 16.23 33.24
C ARG A 103 43.66 16.92 32.05
N VAL A 104 43.36 18.12 31.52
CA VAL A 104 42.37 19.23 31.60
C VAL A 104 42.80 20.23 30.49
N GLY A 105 41.88 21.04 29.94
CA GLY A 105 42.27 22.29 29.26
C GLY A 105 41.14 23.02 28.53
N TYR A 106 40.43 23.92 29.23
CA TYR A 106 39.58 24.96 28.63
C TYR A 106 40.45 26.18 28.26
N THR A 107 40.25 26.75 27.06
CA THR A 107 40.58 28.16 26.78
C THR A 107 39.47 28.77 25.94
N SER A 108 38.81 29.76 26.55
CA SER A 108 37.97 30.78 25.93
C SER A 108 38.81 31.70 25.06
N ASP A 109 38.32 32.07 23.88
CA ASP A 109 38.60 33.41 23.37
C ASP A 109 37.47 33.91 22.45
N SER A 110 36.80 34.94 22.96
CA SER A 110 35.78 35.75 22.33
C SER A 110 36.44 36.87 21.52
N ARG A 111 36.14 36.99 20.23
CA ARG A 111 36.26 38.26 19.50
C ARG A 111 35.09 38.45 18.54
N CYS A 112 34.21 39.35 18.94
CA CYS A 112 33.28 40.05 18.06
C CYS A 112 34.06 40.94 17.09
N ALA A 113 33.64 40.96 15.82
CA ALA A 113 33.80 42.11 14.95
C ALA A 113 32.50 42.28 14.16
N SER A 114 31.71 43.23 14.63
CA SER A 114 30.58 43.87 13.94
C SER A 114 31.06 44.61 12.70
N GLY A 115 30.36 44.45 11.59
CA GLY A 115 30.53 45.24 10.36
C GLY A 115 29.24 45.21 9.55
N LEU A 116 28.36 46.15 9.85
CA LEU A 116 27.13 46.44 9.12
C LEU A 116 27.46 46.97 7.70
N GLY A 117 26.65 46.56 6.73
CA GLY A 117 26.60 47.10 5.38
C GLY A 117 25.40 46.53 4.64
N TYR A 118 24.21 47.06 4.96
CA TYR A 118 23.01 46.91 4.15
C TYR A 118 23.15 47.72 2.87
N ASP A 119 22.79 47.14 1.72
CA ASP A 119 21.96 47.86 0.76
C ASP A 119 21.07 46.90 -0.04
N ASP A 120 19.86 47.38 -0.28
CA ASP A 120 18.64 46.68 -0.69
C ASP A 120 18.57 46.34 -2.19
N SER A 121 17.99 45.19 -2.52
CA SER A 121 17.05 45.06 -3.66
C SER A 121 16.32 43.70 -3.66
N GLY A 122 15.18 43.71 -2.95
CA GLY A 122 13.91 43.01 -3.18
C GLY A 122 13.81 41.76 -4.08
N GLY A 123 13.27 40.69 -3.48
CA GLY A 123 12.64 39.57 -4.18
C GLY A 123 12.37 38.39 -3.23
N GLY A 124 11.30 38.49 -2.44
CA GLY A 124 11.02 37.63 -1.28
C GLY A 124 10.89 36.14 -1.57
N TYR A 125 11.73 35.35 -0.90
CA TYR A 125 11.51 33.94 -0.59
C TYR A 125 10.95 33.84 0.84
N LEU A 126 9.85 33.11 1.01
CA LEU A 126 9.37 32.69 2.34
C LEU A 126 9.88 31.26 2.58
N ASP A 127 11.00 31.20 3.30
CA ASP A 127 11.49 30.05 4.05
C ASP A 127 11.23 30.34 5.53
N GLN A 128 10.55 29.44 6.24
CA GLN A 128 10.56 29.39 7.71
C GLN A 128 10.44 27.95 8.21
N SER A 129 11.60 27.37 8.49
CA SER A 129 11.79 26.36 9.52
C SER A 129 12.71 26.92 10.63
N ASP A 130 12.25 26.99 11.88
CA ASP A 130 13.10 26.74 13.06
C ASP A 130 12.22 26.27 14.25
N PRO A 131 12.62 25.24 15.02
CA PRO A 131 11.91 24.76 16.20
C PRO A 131 12.57 25.27 17.49
N ARG A 132 11.75 25.48 18.54
CA ARG A 132 12.15 25.42 19.96
C ARG A 132 10.96 25.77 20.85
N MET A 133 10.51 24.84 21.70
CA MET A 133 10.04 25.18 23.05
C MET A 133 10.17 23.98 23.99
N TYR A 134 11.02 24.17 24.99
CA TYR A 134 11.11 23.39 26.20
C TYR A 134 9.93 23.73 27.12
N CYS A 135 9.40 22.71 27.80
CA CYS A 135 8.50 22.87 28.93
C CYS A 135 9.23 23.46 30.15
N THR A 136 8.57 24.37 30.86
CA THR A 136 8.78 24.56 32.30
C THR A 136 7.43 24.72 33.01
N SER A 137 7.36 24.07 34.17
CA SER A 137 6.26 24.01 35.13
C SER A 137 6.02 25.33 35.87
N GLY A 138 4.79 25.55 36.35
CA GLY A 138 4.55 26.31 37.60
C GLY A 138 3.35 27.26 37.57
N TYR A 139 2.34 26.95 38.38
CA TYR A 139 1.15 27.75 38.72
C TYR A 139 1.47 29.17 39.26
N CYS A 140 0.58 30.14 39.03
CA CYS A 140 -0.18 30.85 40.10
C CYS A 140 -1.23 31.86 39.59
N MET A 141 -2.30 31.96 40.39
CA MET A 141 -3.58 32.71 40.30
C MET A 141 -3.52 34.24 40.18
N GLY A 142 -4.65 34.87 39.76
CA GLY A 142 -5.14 36.12 40.39
C GLY A 142 -5.92 37.14 39.54
N ASP A 143 -7.25 37.03 39.57
CA ASP A 143 -8.27 38.08 39.81
C ASP A 143 -8.57 39.28 38.86
N THR A 144 -9.81 39.22 38.33
CA THR A 144 -10.88 40.24 38.15
C THR A 144 -10.61 41.65 37.57
N MET A 145 -11.39 42.01 36.53
CA MET A 145 -12.44 43.05 36.62
C MET A 145 -13.48 42.93 35.48
N MET A 146 -14.75 43.13 35.83
CA MET A 146 -15.91 43.24 34.95
C MET A 146 -15.92 44.55 34.15
N ALA A 147 -16.41 44.50 32.90
CA ALA A 147 -17.50 45.36 32.41
C ALA A 147 -17.98 44.88 31.02
N THR A 148 -19.20 44.36 31.04
CA THR A 148 -20.19 44.14 29.98
C THR A 148 -20.02 44.87 28.62
N SER A 149 -20.17 44.15 27.50
CA SER A 149 -21.45 44.09 26.77
C SER A 149 -21.42 43.14 25.55
N ARG A 150 -22.42 42.23 25.54
CA ARG A 150 -23.10 41.58 24.41
C ARG A 150 -22.30 40.71 23.42
N GLY A 151 -22.30 39.40 23.71
CA GLY A 151 -23.06 38.45 22.87
C GLY A 151 -22.30 37.30 22.17
N VAL A 152 -21.87 36.26 22.91
CA VAL A 152 -21.64 34.86 22.44
C VAL A 152 -21.83 33.90 23.63
N CYS A 153 -22.53 32.77 23.50
CA CYS A 153 -22.05 31.36 23.54
C CYS A 153 -23.26 30.49 23.95
N GLY A 154 -23.47 29.23 23.53
CA GLY A 154 -22.55 28.09 23.58
C GLY A 154 -23.11 27.06 24.58
N GLU A 155 -22.99 25.77 24.26
CA GLU A 155 -23.47 24.58 24.96
C GLU A 155 -23.02 24.44 26.42
N GLU A 156 -23.82 23.78 27.29
CA GLU A 156 -23.37 22.87 28.36
C GLU A 156 -24.56 22.37 29.22
N VAL A 157 -25.31 21.34 28.77
CA VAL A 157 -26.02 20.40 29.68
C VAL A 157 -26.27 19.07 28.95
N GLU A 158 -25.25 18.22 28.77
CA GLU A 158 -25.50 16.79 28.44
C GLU A 158 -24.50 15.85 29.13
N LEU A 159 -24.13 16.19 30.36
CA LEU A 159 -23.25 15.39 31.23
C LEU A 159 -23.97 14.71 32.40
N ASP A 160 -25.30 14.90 32.53
CA ASP A 160 -26.11 14.29 33.59
C ASP A 160 -26.90 13.04 33.15
N MET A 161 -27.16 12.86 31.85
CA MET A 161 -27.96 11.73 31.36
C MET A 161 -27.15 10.43 31.19
N ARG A 162 -25.85 10.52 30.87
CA ARG A 162 -24.96 9.35 30.79
C ARG A 162 -24.60 8.76 32.15
N ARG A 163 -24.53 9.57 33.21
CA ARG A 163 -24.29 9.07 34.59
C ARG A 163 -25.50 8.35 35.17
N HIS A 164 -26.72 8.71 34.76
CA HIS A 164 -27.93 8.02 35.19
C HIS A 164 -28.07 6.63 34.55
N ILE A 165 -27.68 6.48 33.27
CA ILE A 165 -27.73 5.21 32.55
C ILE A 165 -26.67 4.20 33.04
N GLN A 166 -25.54 4.68 33.57
CA GLN A 166 -24.48 3.81 34.11
C GLN A 166 -24.72 3.32 35.56
N ALA A 167 -25.75 3.82 36.25
CA ALA A 167 -26.00 3.53 37.66
C ALA A 167 -27.36 2.87 37.97
N CYS A 168 -28.16 2.49 36.97
CA CYS A 168 -29.47 1.89 37.20
C CYS A 168 -29.45 0.36 37.07
N ALA A 169 -29.64 -0.34 38.20
CA ALA A 169 -29.75 -1.79 38.30
C ALA A 169 -31.22 -2.19 38.50
N CYS A 170 -31.99 -2.23 37.40
CA CYS A 170 -33.38 -2.72 37.42
C CYS A 170 -33.68 -3.60 36.18
N THR A 171 -34.29 -4.76 36.43
CA THR A 171 -34.63 -5.80 35.46
C THR A 171 -36.05 -5.61 34.92
N CYS A 172 -36.27 -4.69 33.98
CA CYS A 172 -37.55 -4.58 33.24
C CYS A 172 -37.35 -4.12 31.79
N ASN A 173 -38.16 -4.71 30.92
CA ASN A 173 -38.05 -4.81 29.47
C ASN A 173 -38.34 -3.49 28.72
N HIS A 174 -37.38 -2.98 27.95
CA HIS A 174 -37.62 -1.96 26.93
C HIS A 174 -37.76 -2.65 25.58
N MET A 175 -38.97 -2.78 25.06
CA MET A 175 -39.28 -2.90 23.62
C MET A 175 -40.79 -2.88 23.42
N GLY A 176 -41.28 -2.00 22.54
CA GLY A 176 -42.65 -2.12 22.03
C GLY A 176 -43.18 -0.92 21.27
N TYR A 177 -42.97 -0.94 19.95
CA TYR A 177 -43.77 -0.32 18.86
C TYR A 177 -43.96 1.21 18.90
N GLY A 178 -43.89 1.98 17.81
CA GLY A 178 -44.05 1.67 16.39
C GLY A 178 -44.96 2.74 15.78
N ASN A 179 -44.44 3.46 14.79
CA ASN A 179 -45.12 4.20 13.72
C ASN A 179 -46.06 5.39 14.06
N TYR A 180 -45.76 6.54 13.43
CA TYR A 180 -46.49 7.14 12.29
C TYR A 180 -46.61 8.68 12.41
N MET A 181 -46.10 9.37 11.37
CA MET A 181 -46.44 10.72 10.87
C MET A 181 -46.34 11.93 11.83
N ASP A 182 -45.38 12.83 11.61
CA ASP A 182 -45.49 14.00 10.71
C ASP A 182 -46.46 15.06 11.24
N TYR A 183 -45.92 16.16 11.79
CA TYR A 183 -46.54 17.49 11.74
C TYR A 183 -45.47 18.56 12.05
N GLN A 184 -44.94 19.16 10.98
CA GLN A 184 -44.49 20.54 11.03
C GLN A 184 -45.68 21.46 11.34
N THR A 185 -45.39 22.50 12.15
CA THR A 185 -46.04 23.82 12.13
C THR A 185 -47.57 23.89 12.28
N THR A 186 -48.08 24.23 13.47
CA THR A 186 -48.60 25.59 13.79
C THR A 186 -49.29 25.65 15.16
N CYS A 187 -48.93 26.71 15.88
CA CYS A 187 -49.63 27.49 16.89
C CYS A 187 -51.05 27.12 17.38
N LEU A 188 -51.19 27.29 18.71
CA LEU A 188 -52.34 27.77 19.50
C LEU A 188 -53.28 26.74 20.19
N THR A 189 -53.15 26.76 21.53
CA THR A 189 -54.21 26.88 22.57
C THR A 189 -55.41 25.93 22.54
N GLU A 190 -55.59 25.13 23.60
CA GLU A 190 -56.56 25.34 24.70
C GLU A 190 -56.53 24.15 25.69
N LEU A 191 -56.52 24.46 26.99
CA LEU A 191 -56.67 23.57 28.17
C LEU A 191 -58.13 23.03 28.27
N PRO A 192 -58.53 22.05 29.13
CA PRO A 192 -58.00 21.76 30.47
C PRO A 192 -57.99 20.30 31.00
N ASP A 193 -57.07 20.12 31.95
CA ASP A 193 -57.12 19.55 33.31
C ASP A 193 -58.28 18.65 33.84
N VAL A 194 -57.88 17.85 34.84
CA VAL A 194 -58.60 17.27 36.02
C VAL A 194 -58.91 15.76 36.08
N ALA A 195 -58.31 15.14 37.11
CA ALA A 195 -58.35 13.76 37.63
C ALA A 195 -59.69 13.38 38.37
N PRO A 196 -59.80 12.39 39.30
CA PRO A 196 -59.10 11.12 39.60
C PRO A 196 -60.07 9.90 39.91
N CYS A 197 -59.47 8.78 40.36
CA CYS A 197 -59.99 7.46 40.77
C CYS A 197 -61.07 7.36 41.88
N ASN A 198 -61.89 6.30 41.82
CA ASN A 198 -62.36 5.34 42.87
C ASN A 198 -63.62 4.61 42.33
N GLY A 199 -63.92 3.32 42.47
CA GLY A 199 -63.56 2.24 43.40
C GLY A 199 -64.87 1.52 43.77
N THR A 200 -64.98 0.19 43.64
CA THR A 200 -65.73 -0.76 44.53
C THR A 200 -65.93 -2.15 43.89
N VAL A 201 -65.79 -3.18 44.75
CA VAL A 201 -65.96 -4.62 44.52
C VAL A 201 -67.32 -5.07 45.10
N ARG A 202 -68.03 -6.00 44.45
CA ARG A 202 -68.96 -6.98 45.08
C ARG A 202 -69.21 -8.20 44.15
N LEU A 203 -69.34 -9.38 44.77
CA LEU A 203 -69.43 -10.76 44.21
C LEU A 203 -70.93 -11.24 44.05
N PRO A 204 -71.21 -12.43 43.43
CA PRO A 204 -72.41 -12.85 42.66
C PRO A 204 -73.44 -13.65 43.53
N PRO A 205 -74.47 -14.45 43.09
CA PRO A 205 -74.70 -15.32 41.86
C PRO A 205 -76.22 -15.42 41.41
N PRO A 206 -76.80 -16.53 40.83
CA PRO A 206 -76.40 -17.55 39.83
C PRO A 206 -77.39 -17.75 38.62
N CYS A 207 -76.91 -18.55 37.64
CA CYS A 207 -77.52 -19.48 36.65
C CYS A 207 -79.04 -19.53 36.36
N GLU A 208 -79.42 -19.62 35.06
CA GLU A 208 -80.44 -20.56 34.54
C GLU A 208 -80.23 -20.93 33.03
N ASP A 209 -80.17 -22.24 32.83
CA ASP A 209 -80.46 -23.18 31.71
C ASP A 209 -80.89 -22.76 30.28
N SER A 210 -80.34 -23.52 29.31
CA SER A 210 -80.89 -23.84 27.97
C SER A 210 -81.89 -25.03 28.08
N PRO A 211 -82.79 -25.40 27.11
CA PRO A 211 -82.49 -25.56 25.67
C PRO A 211 -83.67 -25.51 24.64
N SER A 212 -83.30 -25.72 23.36
CA SER A 212 -83.98 -26.52 22.31
C SER A 212 -84.88 -25.86 21.22
N SER A 213 -84.34 -25.93 19.99
CA SER A 213 -84.90 -26.38 18.69
C SER A 213 -86.34 -26.09 18.24
N GLY A 214 -86.48 -25.59 17.00
CA GLY A 214 -87.71 -25.73 16.20
C GLY A 214 -87.74 -24.96 14.86
N SER A 215 -87.24 -25.59 13.80
CA SER A 215 -87.56 -25.47 12.36
C SER A 215 -88.51 -24.37 11.85
N SER A 216 -88.10 -23.65 10.78
CA SER A 216 -88.85 -23.59 9.49
C SER A 216 -87.99 -23.03 8.35
N LYS A 217 -87.97 -23.77 7.24
CA LYS A 217 -87.35 -23.43 5.95
C LYS A 217 -88.22 -22.40 5.22
N ASP A 218 -87.60 -21.38 4.62
CA ASP A 218 -88.24 -20.59 3.58
C ASP A 218 -87.24 -20.35 2.44
N CYS A 219 -87.54 -20.92 1.27
CA CYS A 219 -86.75 -20.82 0.05
C CYS A 219 -87.17 -19.56 -0.72
N ARG A 220 -86.33 -18.52 -0.76
CA ARG A 220 -86.48 -17.42 -1.71
C ARG A 220 -85.55 -17.62 -2.90
N GLU A 221 -86.14 -17.72 -4.09
CA GLU A 221 -85.45 -17.69 -5.38
C GLU A 221 -84.67 -16.38 -5.56
N GLU A 222 -83.34 -16.48 -5.67
CA GLU A 222 -82.48 -15.35 -6.06
C GLU A 222 -82.40 -15.19 -7.59
N SER A 223 -82.64 -13.97 -8.05
CA SER A 223 -82.71 -13.61 -9.48
C SER A 223 -81.41 -13.88 -10.27
N PRO A 224 -81.48 -14.17 -11.60
CA PRO A 224 -80.34 -14.50 -12.45
C PRO A 224 -79.28 -13.38 -12.59
N ARG A 225 -79.63 -12.13 -12.25
CA ARG A 225 -78.73 -10.96 -12.36
C ARG A 225 -77.63 -10.94 -11.30
N ARG A 226 -77.79 -11.64 -10.16
CA ARG A 226 -76.75 -11.73 -9.11
C ARG A 226 -75.63 -12.70 -9.52
N ARG A 227 -75.96 -13.83 -10.16
CA ARG A 227 -74.97 -14.85 -10.57
C ARG A 227 -73.99 -14.34 -11.64
N CYS A 228 -74.46 -13.56 -12.62
CA CYS A 228 -73.57 -12.94 -13.61
C CYS A 228 -72.64 -11.87 -13.01
N ARG A 229 -73.10 -11.11 -12.00
CA ARG A 229 -72.25 -10.12 -11.31
C ARG A 229 -71.17 -10.80 -10.49
N VAL A 230 -71.50 -11.86 -9.74
CA VAL A 230 -70.53 -12.61 -8.94
C VAL A 230 -69.48 -13.29 -9.83
N LEU A 231 -69.88 -13.91 -10.94
CA LEU A 231 -68.94 -14.52 -11.90
C LEU A 231 -68.02 -13.49 -12.56
N ALA A 232 -68.56 -12.31 -12.94
CA ALA A 232 -67.75 -11.23 -13.49
C ALA A 232 -66.77 -10.65 -12.45
N SER A 233 -67.18 -10.52 -11.17
CA SER A 233 -66.32 -10.11 -10.07
C SER A 233 -65.20 -11.11 -9.81
N ILE A 234 -65.49 -12.41 -9.87
CA ILE A 234 -64.49 -13.47 -9.70
C ILE A 234 -63.49 -13.47 -10.88
N LEU A 235 -63.96 -13.34 -12.11
CA LEU A 235 -63.10 -13.24 -13.30
C LEU A 235 -62.20 -12.00 -13.28
N LEU A 236 -62.72 -10.84 -12.84
CA LEU A 236 -61.94 -9.63 -12.62
C LEU A 236 -60.89 -9.80 -11.52
N LEU A 237 -61.22 -10.50 -10.44
CA LEU A 237 -60.29 -10.78 -9.34
C LEU A 237 -59.16 -11.72 -9.79
N VAL A 238 -59.50 -12.77 -10.56
CA VAL A 238 -58.54 -13.72 -11.13
C VAL A 238 -57.65 -13.02 -12.16
N ALA A 239 -58.21 -12.17 -13.03
CA ALA A 239 -57.43 -11.37 -13.98
C ALA A 239 -56.50 -10.38 -13.25
N ALA A 240 -56.96 -9.72 -12.19
CA ALA A 240 -56.14 -8.82 -11.37
C ALA A 240 -55.04 -9.57 -10.60
N LEU A 241 -55.29 -10.79 -10.13
CA LEU A 241 -54.29 -11.65 -9.50
C LEU A 241 -53.27 -12.19 -10.51
N LEU A 242 -53.68 -12.50 -11.74
CA LEU A 242 -52.77 -12.92 -12.81
C LEU A 242 -51.93 -11.76 -13.36
N LEU A 243 -52.53 -10.58 -13.55
CA LEU A 243 -51.82 -9.34 -13.91
C LEU A 243 -50.89 -8.88 -12.78
N GLY A 244 -51.35 -8.93 -11.53
CA GLY A 244 -50.53 -8.66 -10.35
C GLY A 244 -49.40 -9.67 -10.20
N GLY A 245 -49.67 -10.95 -10.42
CA GLY A 245 -48.68 -12.04 -10.35
C GLY A 245 -47.61 -11.98 -11.45
N LEU A 246 -47.91 -11.43 -12.64
CA LEU A 246 -46.92 -11.17 -13.68
C LEU A 246 -46.20 -9.82 -13.52
N CYS A 247 -46.87 -8.77 -13.03
CA CYS A 247 -46.26 -7.45 -12.86
C CYS A 247 -45.38 -7.36 -11.61
N LEU A 248 -45.69 -8.07 -10.53
CA LEU A 248 -44.94 -7.99 -9.27
C LEU A 248 -43.48 -8.49 -9.39
N PRO A 249 -43.17 -9.61 -10.09
CA PRO A 249 -41.78 -10.02 -10.34
C PRO A 249 -41.01 -9.04 -11.22
N LEU A 250 -41.66 -8.45 -12.23
CA LEU A 250 -41.07 -7.44 -13.11
C LEU A 250 -40.80 -6.11 -12.36
N LEU A 251 -41.68 -5.72 -11.44
CA LEU A 251 -41.49 -4.56 -10.57
C LEU A 251 -40.40 -4.82 -9.49
N LEU A 252 -40.33 -6.04 -8.94
CA LEU A 252 -39.28 -6.43 -7.99
C LEU A 252 -37.89 -6.55 -8.65
N GLN A 253 -37.80 -6.90 -9.93
CA GLN A 253 -36.55 -6.87 -10.69
C GLN A 253 -36.05 -5.44 -11.01
N SER A 254 -36.91 -4.42 -10.83
CA SER A 254 -36.57 -3.02 -11.09
C SER A 254 -36.14 -2.23 -9.84
N ALA A 255 -36.12 -2.87 -8.66
CA ALA A 255 -35.64 -2.22 -7.46
C ALA A 255 -34.13 -1.92 -7.58
N PRO A 256 -33.68 -0.69 -7.32
CA PRO A 256 -32.26 -0.35 -7.38
C PRO A 256 -31.49 -1.21 -6.37
N VAL A 257 -30.39 -1.81 -6.83
CA VAL A 257 -29.49 -2.58 -5.97
C VAL A 257 -29.07 -1.70 -4.80
N THR A 258 -29.21 -2.22 -3.58
CA THR A 258 -28.84 -1.49 -2.36
C THR A 258 -27.32 -1.41 -2.22
N HIS A 259 -26.83 -0.43 -1.46
CA HIS A 259 -25.39 -0.30 -1.16
C HIS A 259 -24.82 -1.56 -0.47
N GLN A 260 -25.59 -2.16 0.43
CA GLN A 260 -25.17 -3.40 1.11
C GLN A 260 -25.01 -4.57 0.13
N GLN A 261 -25.93 -4.72 -0.82
CA GLN A 261 -25.82 -5.76 -1.86
C GLN A 261 -24.59 -5.54 -2.75
N ARG A 262 -24.24 -4.29 -3.09
CA ARG A 262 -22.98 -3.99 -3.81
C ARG A 262 -21.76 -4.38 -2.98
N LEU A 263 -21.74 -4.06 -1.69
CA LEU A 263 -20.65 -4.50 -0.80
C LEU A 263 -20.51 -6.01 -0.72
N ASP A 264 -21.62 -6.77 -0.71
CA ASP A 264 -21.57 -8.24 -0.70
C ASP A 264 -20.97 -8.80 -2.00
N VAL A 265 -21.29 -8.18 -3.15
CA VAL A 265 -20.65 -8.49 -4.44
C VAL A 265 -19.14 -8.19 -4.38
N ILE A 266 -18.74 -7.03 -3.85
CA ILE A 266 -17.33 -6.67 -3.71
C ILE A 266 -16.58 -7.65 -2.80
N ARG A 267 -17.16 -8.04 -1.66
CA ARG A 267 -16.57 -9.04 -0.77
C ARG A 267 -16.31 -10.36 -1.51
N ARG A 268 -17.26 -10.83 -2.32
CA ARG A 268 -17.07 -12.02 -3.17
C ARG A 268 -15.97 -11.81 -4.21
N ILE A 269 -15.96 -10.66 -4.90
CA ILE A 269 -14.91 -10.38 -5.89
C ILE A 269 -13.52 -10.40 -5.25
N LEU A 270 -13.36 -9.80 -4.08
CA LEU A 270 -12.07 -9.70 -3.40
C LEU A 270 -11.62 -11.00 -2.72
N THR A 271 -12.48 -12.02 -2.60
CA THR A 271 -12.01 -13.38 -2.30
C THR A 271 -11.45 -14.08 -3.55
N GLU A 272 -12.02 -13.81 -4.72
CA GLU A 272 -11.57 -14.39 -6.01
C GLU A 272 -10.27 -13.77 -6.53
N VAL A 273 -10.13 -12.44 -6.43
CA VAL A 273 -8.97 -11.70 -6.92
C VAL A 273 -8.37 -10.82 -5.81
N PRO A 274 -7.03 -10.75 -5.69
CA PRO A 274 -6.41 -9.86 -4.72
C PRO A 274 -6.67 -8.41 -5.10
N LEU A 275 -7.14 -7.59 -4.15
CA LEU A 275 -6.96 -6.15 -4.23
C LEU A 275 -5.48 -5.84 -4.05
N ILE A 276 -4.86 -5.21 -5.05
CA ILE A 276 -3.44 -4.86 -5.04
C ILE A 276 -3.29 -3.36 -5.02
N ASP A 277 -2.79 -2.83 -3.92
CA ASP A 277 -2.39 -1.43 -3.82
C ASP A 277 -0.90 -1.26 -4.21
N GLY A 278 -0.65 -0.30 -5.10
CA GLY A 278 0.67 -0.07 -5.69
C GLY A 278 1.65 0.73 -4.86
N HIS A 279 1.22 1.41 -3.80
CA HIS A 279 2.08 2.31 -3.04
C HIS A 279 1.55 2.65 -1.65
N ASN A 280 2.31 2.28 -0.62
CA ASN A 280 2.01 2.61 0.78
C ASN A 280 3.32 2.85 1.57
N ASP A 281 3.38 3.96 2.30
CA ASP A 281 4.57 4.46 3.01
C ASP A 281 4.59 4.13 4.51
N LEU A 282 3.83 3.13 4.97
CA LEU A 282 3.92 2.64 6.35
C LEU A 282 5.38 2.42 6.81
N PRO A 283 6.31 1.87 6.00
CA PRO A 283 7.72 1.73 6.39
C PRO A 283 8.40 3.07 6.72
N TRP A 284 8.02 4.16 6.07
CA TRP A 284 8.53 5.49 6.40
C TRP A 284 8.01 5.97 7.76
N ASN A 285 6.73 5.74 8.06
CA ASN A 285 6.16 6.06 9.37
C ASN A 285 6.78 5.24 10.51
N VAL A 286 7.05 3.95 10.28
CA VAL A 286 7.81 3.12 11.22
C VAL A 286 9.20 3.70 11.48
N ARG A 287 9.90 4.16 10.43
CA ARG A 287 11.18 4.85 10.60
C ARG A 287 11.03 6.14 11.40
N LYS A 288 10.03 6.95 11.07
CA LYS A 288 9.81 8.28 11.66
C LYS A 288 9.43 8.21 13.13
N PHE A 289 8.53 7.29 13.50
CA PHE A 289 7.96 7.23 14.85
C PHE A 289 8.74 6.35 15.81
N VAL A 290 9.32 5.24 15.33
CA VAL A 290 10.02 4.28 16.19
C VAL A 290 11.43 3.94 15.71
N HIS A 291 11.98 4.69 14.75
CA HIS A 291 13.34 4.49 14.26
C HIS A 291 13.62 3.04 13.82
N ASN A 292 12.66 2.41 13.14
CA ASN A 292 12.72 1.02 12.67
C ASN A 292 12.80 -0.06 13.77
N GLN A 293 12.57 0.32 15.04
CA GLN A 293 12.46 -0.60 16.17
C GLN A 293 11.08 -1.24 16.19
N LEU A 294 10.93 -2.33 15.43
CA LEU A 294 9.63 -3.00 15.25
C LEU A 294 9.05 -3.60 16.56
N GLY A 295 9.85 -3.76 17.61
CA GLY A 295 9.35 -4.16 18.93
C GLY A 295 8.44 -3.10 19.59
N GLU A 296 8.56 -1.84 19.17
CA GLU A 296 7.79 -0.71 19.69
C GLU A 296 6.48 -0.46 18.93
N VAL A 297 6.15 -1.29 17.93
CA VAL A 297 4.92 -1.17 17.13
C VAL A 297 4.25 -2.53 16.96
N ASN A 298 2.98 -2.59 17.35
CA ASN A 298 2.16 -3.78 17.13
C ASN A 298 1.16 -3.54 16.00
N LEU A 299 1.52 -3.90 14.77
CA LEU A 299 0.64 -3.75 13.60
C LEU A 299 -0.62 -4.61 13.66
N SER A 300 -0.67 -5.64 14.52
CA SER A 300 -1.88 -6.44 14.74
C SER A 300 -2.90 -5.73 15.65
N SER A 301 -2.55 -4.57 16.22
CA SER A 301 -3.45 -3.72 16.97
C SER A 301 -4.02 -2.57 16.11
N ASP A 302 -5.09 -1.93 16.59
CA ASP A 302 -5.65 -0.73 15.96
C ASP A 302 -4.75 0.48 16.27
N LEU A 303 -3.86 0.82 15.32
CA LEU A 303 -2.92 1.92 15.49
C LEU A 303 -3.62 3.29 15.51
N GLY A 304 -4.86 3.38 15.04
CA GLY A 304 -5.70 4.58 15.17
C GLY A 304 -6.00 4.96 16.62
N ARG A 305 -5.66 4.10 17.59
CA ARG A 305 -5.84 4.32 19.03
C ARG A 305 -4.54 4.34 19.83
N VAL A 306 -3.39 4.21 19.17
CA VAL A 306 -2.08 4.12 19.81
C VAL A 306 -1.24 5.34 19.47
N ASP A 307 -0.75 6.07 20.46
CA ASP A 307 0.17 7.19 20.24
C ASP A 307 1.57 6.69 19.78
N PRO A 308 2.27 7.39 18.87
CA PRO A 308 1.88 8.64 18.21
C PRO A 308 0.97 8.47 16.98
N TRP A 309 0.70 7.24 16.53
CA TRP A 309 -0.09 6.96 15.31
C TRP A 309 -1.50 7.55 15.34
N ALA A 310 -2.21 7.46 16.46
CA ALA A 310 -3.57 7.97 16.62
C ALA A 310 -3.72 9.48 16.33
N ARG A 311 -2.64 10.25 16.49
CA ARG A 311 -2.62 11.70 16.26
C ARG A 311 -1.99 12.09 14.93
N SER A 312 -1.53 11.11 14.16
CA SER A 312 -0.82 11.37 12.92
C SER A 312 -1.78 11.32 11.75
N ASP A 313 -1.89 12.43 11.03
CA ASP A 313 -2.58 12.49 9.74
C ASP A 313 -1.91 11.61 8.67
N TRP A 314 -0.72 11.07 8.97
CA TRP A 314 -0.03 10.12 8.12
C TRP A 314 -0.33 8.67 8.51
N SER A 315 -1.10 8.37 9.56
CA SER A 315 -1.34 6.97 10.01
C SER A 315 -2.59 6.35 9.38
N HIS A 316 -2.40 5.64 8.28
CA HIS A 316 -3.51 5.07 7.51
C HIS A 316 -3.59 3.55 7.57
N THR A 317 -2.53 2.90 8.05
CA THR A 317 -2.37 1.45 7.87
C THR A 317 -2.07 0.74 9.18
N ASP A 318 -2.84 -0.31 9.43
CA ASP A 318 -2.56 -1.40 10.36
C ASP A 318 -3.23 -2.68 9.84
N ILE A 319 -2.93 -3.83 10.45
CA ILE A 319 -3.45 -5.11 9.98
C ILE A 319 -4.98 -5.17 10.12
N PRO A 320 -5.62 -4.74 11.23
CA PRO A 320 -7.07 -4.68 11.31
C PRO A 320 -7.72 -3.90 10.16
N ARG A 321 -7.21 -2.71 9.82
CA ARG A 321 -7.73 -1.91 8.70
C ARG A 321 -7.44 -2.55 7.35
N LEU A 322 -6.25 -3.12 7.12
CA LEU A 322 -5.93 -3.85 5.87
C LEU A 322 -6.90 -5.02 5.66
N ARG A 323 -7.24 -5.74 6.73
CA ARG A 323 -8.19 -6.85 6.70
C ARG A 323 -9.62 -6.37 6.44
N ALA A 324 -10.04 -5.28 7.09
CA ALA A 324 -11.34 -4.66 6.83
C ALA A 324 -11.46 -4.15 5.38
N GLY A 325 -10.34 -3.69 4.81
CA GLY A 325 -10.22 -3.26 3.41
C GLY A 325 -10.11 -4.38 2.39
N LEU A 326 -9.99 -5.64 2.85
CA LEU A 326 -9.81 -6.83 2.01
C LEU A 326 -8.60 -6.70 1.06
N VAL A 327 -7.52 -6.06 1.54
CA VAL A 327 -6.27 -5.93 0.80
C VAL A 327 -5.65 -7.32 0.62
N GLY A 328 -5.43 -7.74 -0.63
CA GLY A 328 -4.81 -9.03 -0.96
C GLY A 328 -3.30 -8.92 -1.19
N ALA A 329 -2.83 -7.75 -1.64
CA ALA A 329 -1.42 -7.46 -1.80
C ALA A 329 -1.12 -5.97 -1.63
N GLN A 330 0.07 -5.66 -1.14
CA GLN A 330 0.57 -4.30 -0.95
C GLN A 330 2.01 -4.20 -1.43
N PHE A 331 2.29 -3.21 -2.27
CA PHE A 331 3.65 -2.71 -2.44
C PHE A 331 3.97 -1.72 -1.33
N TRP A 332 4.94 -2.08 -0.48
CA TRP A 332 5.48 -1.23 0.56
C TRP A 332 6.62 -0.37 -0.01
N SER A 333 6.52 0.94 0.19
CA SER A 333 7.49 1.90 -0.29
C SER A 333 8.75 1.89 0.58
N ALA A 334 9.87 1.53 -0.04
CA ALA A 334 11.21 1.77 0.50
C ALA A 334 11.66 3.19 0.11
N TYR A 335 10.93 4.18 0.63
CA TYR A 335 11.17 5.61 0.39
C TYR A 335 12.38 6.15 1.17
N VAL A 336 13.15 7.03 0.52
CA VAL A 336 14.21 7.82 1.15
C VAL A 336 14.10 9.28 0.73
N PRO A 337 14.18 10.25 1.67
CA PRO A 337 14.13 11.66 1.34
C PRO A 337 15.20 12.12 0.34
N CYS A 338 14.84 13.07 -0.51
CA CYS A 338 15.73 13.66 -1.51
C CYS A 338 17.00 14.30 -0.91
N GLY A 339 16.93 14.79 0.33
CA GLY A 339 18.10 15.34 1.04
C GLY A 339 19.21 14.31 1.32
N ALA A 340 18.94 13.01 1.17
CA ALA A 340 19.94 11.96 1.29
C ALA A 340 20.69 11.68 -0.03
N ALA A 341 20.25 12.26 -1.15
CA ALA A 341 20.89 12.10 -2.44
C ALA A 341 22.36 12.54 -2.37
N GLN A 342 23.26 11.76 -2.97
CA GLN A 342 24.72 11.96 -2.89
C GLN A 342 25.34 11.88 -1.48
N LEU A 343 24.55 11.51 -0.47
CA LEU A 343 25.00 11.27 0.91
C LEU A 343 24.81 9.80 1.27
N ASN A 344 23.82 9.49 2.12
CA ASN A 344 23.55 8.16 2.66
C ASN A 344 22.32 7.48 2.03
N ALA A 345 21.84 7.93 0.86
CA ALA A 345 20.65 7.37 0.21
C ALA A 345 20.67 5.84 0.05
N VAL A 346 21.84 5.26 -0.32
CA VAL A 346 21.99 3.81 -0.48
C VAL A 346 21.81 3.08 0.85
N GLN A 347 22.46 3.56 1.91
CA GLN A 347 22.35 2.99 3.26
C GLN A 347 20.90 3.05 3.74
N LEU A 348 20.28 4.23 3.65
CA LEU A 348 18.89 4.41 4.08
C LEU A 348 17.93 3.50 3.30
N SER A 349 18.17 3.31 2.00
CA SER A 349 17.36 2.41 1.18
C SER A 349 17.50 0.95 1.63
N LEU A 350 18.71 0.51 1.99
CA LEU A 350 18.93 -0.82 2.57
C LEU A 350 18.20 -0.98 3.91
N GLU A 351 18.24 0.02 4.78
CA GLU A 351 17.51 0.01 6.06
C GLU A 351 15.98 -0.04 5.84
N GLN A 352 15.45 0.66 4.84
CA GLN A 352 14.02 0.62 4.52
C GLN A 352 13.60 -0.71 3.89
N ILE A 353 14.44 -1.30 3.01
CA ILE A 353 14.21 -2.66 2.50
C ILE A 353 14.22 -3.66 3.65
N ASP A 354 15.18 -3.55 4.58
CA ASP A 354 15.29 -4.41 5.76
C ASP A 354 14.04 -4.30 6.67
N VAL A 355 13.59 -3.08 7.00
CA VAL A 355 12.43 -2.93 7.88
C VAL A 355 11.17 -3.52 7.25
N ILE A 356 10.98 -3.42 5.94
CA ILE A 356 9.85 -4.06 5.24
C ILE A 356 9.91 -5.59 5.38
N ARG A 357 11.10 -6.17 5.20
CA ARG A 357 11.30 -7.63 5.33
C ARG A 357 11.00 -8.09 6.75
N ARG A 358 11.59 -7.45 7.76
CA ARG A 358 11.35 -7.78 9.17
C ARG A 358 9.90 -7.55 9.58
N LEU A 359 9.24 -6.51 9.05
CA LEU A 359 7.83 -6.23 9.30
C LEU A 359 6.94 -7.37 8.78
N ALA A 360 7.22 -7.88 7.58
CA ALA A 360 6.51 -9.05 7.05
C ALA A 360 6.80 -10.32 7.85
N GLU A 361 8.05 -10.55 8.26
CA GLU A 361 8.47 -11.71 9.06
C GLU A 361 7.82 -11.71 10.46
N MET A 362 7.83 -10.56 11.15
CA MET A 362 7.22 -10.41 12.48
C MET A 362 5.70 -10.55 12.47
N ASN A 363 5.06 -10.37 11.31
CA ASN A 363 3.63 -10.49 11.13
C ASN A 363 3.28 -11.63 10.14
N ALA A 364 4.07 -12.70 10.11
CA ALA A 364 3.95 -13.80 9.13
C ALA A 364 2.60 -14.55 9.15
N GLN A 365 1.84 -14.42 10.25
CA GLN A 365 0.47 -14.90 10.36
C GLN A 365 -0.52 -14.10 9.48
N HIS A 366 -0.16 -12.87 9.09
CA HIS A 366 -0.99 -11.98 8.29
C HIS A 366 -0.36 -11.60 6.95
N LEU A 367 0.95 -11.42 6.92
CA LEU A 367 1.72 -10.91 5.80
C LEU A 367 2.64 -12.00 5.25
N THR A 368 2.99 -11.94 3.97
CA THR A 368 4.03 -12.79 3.39
C THR A 368 4.81 -11.99 2.37
N LEU A 369 6.13 -11.88 2.56
CA LEU A 369 7.00 -11.26 1.58
C LEU A 369 7.02 -12.12 0.32
N VAL A 370 6.62 -11.54 -0.81
CA VAL A 370 6.63 -12.21 -2.11
C VAL A 370 7.38 -11.36 -3.13
N THR A 371 7.89 -12.03 -4.15
CA THR A 371 8.74 -11.38 -5.16
C THR A 371 8.42 -11.84 -6.59
N SER A 372 7.24 -12.40 -6.82
CA SER A 372 6.76 -12.82 -8.14
C SER A 372 5.24 -12.82 -8.20
N VAL A 373 4.67 -12.85 -9.41
CA VAL A 373 3.22 -13.01 -9.59
C VAL A 373 2.72 -14.32 -8.98
N LYS A 374 3.49 -15.40 -9.15
CA LYS A 374 3.15 -16.70 -8.56
C LYS A 374 3.03 -16.61 -7.05
N GLY A 375 4.05 -16.05 -6.37
CA GLY A 375 4.04 -15.89 -4.92
C GLY A 375 2.89 -15.03 -4.42
N LEU A 376 2.56 -13.96 -5.14
CA LEU A 376 1.42 -13.09 -4.82
C LEU A 376 0.10 -13.86 -4.85
N ILE A 377 -0.16 -14.63 -5.91
CA ILE A 377 -1.37 -15.44 -6.05
C ILE A 377 -1.44 -16.53 -4.97
N GLU A 378 -0.31 -17.15 -4.63
CA GLU A 378 -0.22 -18.16 -3.57
C GLU A 378 -0.54 -17.56 -2.20
N ALA A 379 0.07 -16.42 -1.84
CA ALA A 379 -0.20 -15.73 -0.59
C ALA A 379 -1.67 -15.32 -0.45
N HIS A 380 -2.29 -14.79 -1.53
CA HIS A 380 -3.71 -14.45 -1.53
C HIS A 380 -4.60 -15.69 -1.31
N ARG A 381 -4.27 -16.82 -1.96
CA ARG A 381 -4.99 -18.09 -1.79
C ARG A 381 -4.91 -18.62 -0.35
N GLU A 382 -3.79 -18.38 0.33
CA GLU A 382 -3.60 -18.71 1.74
C GLU A 382 -4.30 -17.72 2.70
N GLY A 383 -4.99 -16.70 2.17
CA GLY A 383 -5.62 -15.66 2.96
C GLY A 383 -4.62 -14.72 3.63
N LYS A 384 -3.39 -14.65 3.13
CA LYS A 384 -2.37 -13.70 3.59
C LYS A 384 -2.28 -12.50 2.65
N ILE A 385 -1.81 -11.38 3.19
CA ILE A 385 -1.55 -10.17 2.40
C ILE A 385 -0.15 -10.32 1.81
N ALA A 386 -0.07 -10.37 0.50
CA ALA A 386 1.20 -10.42 -0.21
C ALA A 386 1.93 -9.08 -0.08
N SER A 387 3.09 -9.08 0.58
CA SER A 387 3.95 -7.91 0.78
C SER A 387 5.03 -7.88 -0.29
N LEU A 388 5.08 -6.82 -1.09
CA LEU A 388 6.13 -6.57 -2.08
C LEU A 388 6.89 -5.30 -1.72
N ILE A 389 8.10 -5.16 -2.27
CA ILE A 389 8.96 -4.00 -2.02
C ILE A 389 9.07 -3.17 -3.29
N GLY A 390 8.85 -1.88 -3.16
CA GLY A 390 9.07 -0.91 -4.21
C GLY A 390 10.02 0.20 -3.76
N VAL A 391 11.08 0.45 -4.51
CA VAL A 391 12.05 1.50 -4.15
C VAL A 391 11.61 2.81 -4.77
N GLU A 392 11.36 3.82 -3.94
CA GLU A 392 10.87 5.11 -4.39
C GLU A 392 12.00 6.15 -4.49
N GLY A 393 12.49 6.32 -5.72
CA GLY A 393 13.48 7.33 -6.08
C GLY A 393 14.79 6.75 -6.58
N GLY A 394 15.21 7.17 -7.78
CA GLY A 394 16.44 6.71 -8.41
C GLY A 394 17.72 7.13 -7.68
N HIS A 395 17.67 8.14 -6.80
CA HIS A 395 18.81 8.56 -5.98
C HIS A 395 19.26 7.47 -5.01
N SER A 396 18.37 6.55 -4.65
CA SER A 396 18.67 5.33 -3.89
C SER A 396 19.74 4.44 -4.53
N LEU A 397 19.97 4.56 -5.85
CA LEU A 397 20.96 3.76 -6.55
C LEU A 397 22.40 4.27 -6.37
N GLY A 398 22.60 5.51 -5.91
CA GLY A 398 23.93 6.14 -5.88
C GLY A 398 24.62 6.07 -7.26
N ASN A 399 23.85 6.23 -8.34
CA ASN A 399 24.30 6.10 -9.73
C ASN A 399 24.97 4.74 -10.09
N SER A 400 24.57 3.64 -9.41
CA SER A 400 25.17 2.32 -9.60
C SER A 400 24.15 1.25 -10.05
N LEU A 401 24.41 0.63 -11.19
CA LEU A 401 23.67 -0.56 -11.64
C LEU A 401 23.95 -1.79 -10.74
N GLY A 402 25.10 -1.82 -10.05
CA GLY A 402 25.39 -2.85 -9.05
C GLY A 402 24.42 -2.76 -7.88
N VAL A 403 24.19 -1.55 -7.36
CA VAL A 403 23.21 -1.31 -6.28
C VAL A 403 21.80 -1.69 -6.74
N LEU A 404 21.41 -1.35 -7.98
CA LEU A 404 20.13 -1.77 -8.55
C LEU A 404 19.94 -3.29 -8.51
N ARG A 405 20.95 -4.05 -8.95
CA ARG A 405 20.91 -5.52 -8.91
C ARG A 405 20.85 -6.05 -7.47
N THR A 406 21.56 -5.43 -6.54
CA THR A 406 21.50 -5.77 -5.12
C THR A 406 20.09 -5.58 -4.56
N PHE A 407 19.43 -4.44 -4.83
CA PHE A 407 18.05 -4.21 -4.38
C PHE A 407 17.09 -5.25 -4.95
N TYR A 408 17.22 -5.62 -6.23
CA TYR A 408 16.43 -6.70 -6.82
C TYR A 408 16.64 -8.03 -6.08
N GLY A 409 17.91 -8.38 -5.78
CA GLY A 409 18.26 -9.57 -5.00
C GLY A 409 17.72 -9.55 -3.57
N LEU A 410 17.56 -8.37 -2.98
CA LEU A 410 16.97 -8.19 -1.64
C LEU A 410 15.43 -8.23 -1.64
N GLY A 411 14.79 -8.27 -2.80
CA GLY A 411 13.34 -8.45 -2.95
C GLY A 411 12.60 -7.29 -3.61
N ALA A 412 13.27 -6.18 -3.95
CA ALA A 412 12.63 -5.06 -4.63
C ALA A 412 12.09 -5.47 -6.01
N ARG A 413 10.89 -5.00 -6.36
CA ARG A 413 10.18 -5.37 -7.59
C ARG A 413 9.67 -4.20 -8.43
N TYR A 414 9.72 -2.97 -7.93
CA TYR A 414 9.73 -1.78 -8.78
C TYR A 414 10.82 -0.79 -8.35
N LEU A 415 11.17 0.11 -9.28
CA LEU A 415 11.93 1.32 -9.00
C LEU A 415 11.19 2.54 -9.59
N THR A 416 10.84 3.50 -8.74
CA THR A 416 10.39 4.83 -9.15
C THR A 416 11.61 5.63 -9.59
N LEU A 417 11.66 6.06 -10.87
CA LEU A 417 12.89 6.58 -11.47
C LEU A 417 13.40 7.86 -10.78
N THR A 418 12.50 8.67 -10.23
CA THR A 418 12.81 9.85 -9.41
C THR A 418 11.84 9.92 -8.23
N HIS A 419 12.14 10.73 -7.23
CA HIS A 419 11.14 11.23 -6.28
C HIS A 419 10.88 12.71 -6.62
N ALA A 420 10.66 13.58 -5.64
CA ALA A 420 10.54 15.05 -5.78
C ALA A 420 11.87 15.77 -6.10
N CYS A 421 12.88 15.05 -6.61
CA CYS A 421 14.20 15.57 -6.98
C CYS A 421 14.72 14.85 -8.22
N ASP A 422 15.49 15.58 -9.02
CA ASP A 422 16.22 15.02 -10.14
C ASP A 422 17.30 14.05 -9.66
N THR A 423 17.60 13.06 -10.49
CA THR A 423 18.87 12.33 -10.41
C THR A 423 19.80 12.86 -11.50
N SER A 424 21.07 12.43 -11.50
CA SER A 424 22.00 12.72 -12.60
C SER A 424 21.55 12.13 -13.96
N TRP A 425 20.50 11.29 -13.98
CA TRP A 425 20.11 10.52 -15.16
C TRP A 425 18.61 10.51 -15.48
N ALA A 426 17.77 11.09 -14.64
CA ALA A 426 16.33 11.24 -14.84
C ALA A 426 15.80 12.51 -14.17
N VAL A 427 14.86 13.18 -14.84
CA VAL A 427 14.25 14.42 -14.34
C VAL A 427 12.89 14.16 -13.68
N CYS A 428 12.69 14.69 -12.47
CA CYS A 428 11.44 14.67 -11.71
C CYS A 428 10.41 15.68 -12.21
N SER A 429 9.17 15.54 -11.74
CA SER A 429 8.04 16.40 -12.12
C SER A 429 8.03 17.76 -11.42
N VAL A 430 8.81 17.92 -10.34
CA VAL A 430 8.85 19.16 -9.57
C VAL A 430 9.54 20.23 -10.39
N GLY A 431 8.94 21.41 -10.49
CA GLY A 431 9.47 22.50 -11.32
C GLY A 431 9.31 22.30 -12.83
N GLU A 432 8.62 21.24 -13.29
CA GLU A 432 8.32 21.08 -14.72
C GLU A 432 7.43 22.24 -15.19
N THR A 433 7.97 23.05 -16.10
CA THR A 433 7.22 24.10 -16.79
C THR A 433 6.74 23.60 -18.15
N ASN A 434 5.64 24.16 -18.66
CA ASN A 434 5.19 23.89 -20.04
C ASN A 434 6.08 24.58 -21.11
N SER A 435 7.29 25.01 -20.75
CA SER A 435 8.18 25.72 -21.66
C SER A 435 8.68 24.79 -22.76
N THR A 436 8.37 25.12 -24.01
CA THR A 436 8.87 24.43 -25.20
C THR A 436 10.34 24.70 -25.48
N GLN A 437 11.02 25.51 -24.65
CA GLN A 437 12.43 25.87 -24.82
C GLN A 437 13.39 24.97 -24.03
N ASP A 438 12.89 24.17 -23.07
CA ASP A 438 13.73 23.25 -22.32
C ASP A 438 14.00 21.98 -23.13
N SER A 439 15.20 21.92 -23.73
CA SER A 439 15.67 20.80 -24.55
C SER A 439 16.29 19.66 -23.73
N THR A 440 16.28 19.76 -22.41
CA THR A 440 16.88 18.75 -21.53
C THR A 440 16.16 17.41 -21.72
N PRO A 441 16.87 16.32 -22.08
CA PRO A 441 16.25 15.01 -22.22
C PRO A 441 15.76 14.51 -20.87
N GLY A 442 14.56 13.89 -20.83
CA GLY A 442 14.02 13.35 -19.59
C GLY A 442 14.85 12.20 -19.01
N LEU A 443 15.50 11.40 -19.86
CA LEU A 443 16.47 10.38 -19.46
C LEU A 443 17.81 10.63 -20.14
N SER A 444 18.89 10.58 -19.37
CA SER A 444 20.24 10.51 -19.92
C SER A 444 20.51 9.16 -20.56
N GLU A 445 21.65 9.05 -21.25
CA GLU A 445 22.13 7.79 -21.79
C GLU A 445 22.41 6.73 -20.71
N PHE A 446 22.74 7.14 -19.48
CA PHE A 446 22.80 6.24 -18.32
C PHE A 446 21.39 5.89 -17.82
N GLY A 447 20.46 6.84 -17.79
CA GLY A 447 19.07 6.57 -17.40
C GLY A 447 18.38 5.56 -18.31
N LYS A 448 18.65 5.61 -19.62
CA LYS A 448 18.19 4.58 -20.57
C LYS A 448 18.78 3.20 -20.27
N ALA A 449 20.04 3.15 -19.79
CA ALA A 449 20.68 1.91 -19.35
C ALA A 449 20.05 1.36 -18.06
N VAL A 450 19.68 2.23 -17.11
CA VAL A 450 18.89 1.85 -15.92
C VAL A 450 17.57 1.20 -16.33
N VAL A 451 16.80 1.82 -17.22
CA VAL A 451 15.53 1.26 -17.72
C VAL A 451 15.72 -0.12 -18.38
N ARG A 452 16.78 -0.30 -19.17
CA ARG A 452 17.09 -1.60 -19.79
C ARG A 452 17.49 -2.66 -18.76
N GLU A 453 18.26 -2.29 -17.73
CA GLU A 453 18.62 -3.21 -16.65
C GLU A 453 17.40 -3.61 -15.82
N LEU A 454 16.45 -2.69 -15.57
CA LEU A 454 15.14 -3.00 -14.97
C LEU A 454 14.39 -4.06 -15.79
N ASN A 455 14.32 -3.89 -17.13
CA ASN A 455 13.69 -4.87 -18.01
C ASN A 455 14.41 -6.24 -17.96
N ARG A 456 15.74 -6.26 -17.97
CA ARG A 456 16.54 -7.49 -17.89
C ARG A 456 16.31 -8.24 -16.58
N LEU A 457 16.21 -7.50 -15.47
CA LEU A 457 15.94 -8.06 -14.15
C LEU A 457 14.49 -8.52 -13.98
N GLY A 458 13.54 -8.00 -14.76
CA GLY A 458 12.12 -8.17 -14.49
C GLY A 458 11.67 -7.36 -13.27
N MET A 459 12.23 -6.16 -13.12
CA MET A 459 11.81 -5.16 -12.15
C MET A 459 10.93 -4.15 -12.88
N LEU A 460 9.76 -3.84 -12.31
CA LEU A 460 8.82 -2.87 -12.85
C LEU A 460 9.46 -1.48 -12.90
N VAL A 461 9.32 -0.80 -14.04
CA VAL A 461 9.70 0.60 -14.20
C VAL A 461 8.53 1.45 -13.72
N ASP A 462 8.72 2.22 -12.66
CA ASP A 462 7.69 3.12 -12.12
C ASP A 462 7.95 4.58 -12.52
N LEU A 463 6.93 5.19 -13.11
CA LEU A 463 6.94 6.55 -13.66
C LEU A 463 6.18 7.56 -12.79
N SER A 464 5.72 7.18 -11.60
CA SER A 464 5.31 8.18 -10.61
C SER A 464 6.50 9.11 -10.28
N HIS A 465 6.21 10.36 -9.89
CA HIS A 465 7.17 11.45 -9.62
C HIS A 465 8.00 11.98 -10.80
N VAL A 466 8.05 11.31 -11.94
CA VAL A 466 8.92 11.74 -13.05
C VAL A 466 8.27 12.87 -13.87
N SER A 467 9.08 13.71 -14.50
CA SER A 467 8.57 14.72 -15.46
C SER A 467 7.90 14.07 -16.67
N THR A 468 7.02 14.81 -17.35
CA THR A 468 6.38 14.37 -18.59
C THR A 468 7.41 13.97 -19.65
N ARG A 469 8.55 14.68 -19.74
CA ARG A 469 9.67 14.29 -20.63
C ARG A 469 10.28 12.94 -20.26
N THR A 470 10.46 12.66 -18.98
CA THR A 470 10.96 11.37 -18.49
C THR A 470 9.95 10.26 -18.77
N MET A 471 8.64 10.51 -18.58
CA MET A 471 7.59 9.54 -18.92
C MET A 471 7.71 9.10 -20.38
N ARG A 472 7.80 10.06 -21.31
CA ARG A 472 7.93 9.79 -22.75
C ARG A 472 9.23 9.06 -23.08
N ALA A 473 10.36 9.49 -22.51
CA ALA A 473 11.65 8.87 -22.75
C ALA A 473 11.71 7.42 -22.23
N ALA A 474 11.12 7.15 -21.06
CA ALA A 474 11.04 5.81 -20.49
C ALA A 474 10.13 4.89 -21.32
N LEU A 475 8.94 5.36 -21.73
CA LEU A 475 8.03 4.62 -22.61
C LEU A 475 8.64 4.28 -23.98
N GLN A 476 9.51 5.13 -24.51
CA GLN A 476 10.25 4.86 -25.74
C GLN A 476 11.41 3.87 -25.54
N THR A 477 11.97 3.79 -24.33
CA THR A 477 13.17 2.99 -24.03
C THR A 477 12.82 1.59 -23.56
N THR A 478 11.77 1.45 -22.76
CA THR A 478 11.38 0.20 -22.11
C THR A 478 10.98 -0.88 -23.11
N ARG A 479 11.23 -2.13 -22.73
CA ARG A 479 10.86 -3.34 -23.47
C ARG A 479 9.77 -4.15 -22.77
N ALA A 480 9.44 -3.79 -21.53
CA ALA A 480 8.35 -4.34 -20.77
C ALA A 480 7.31 -3.25 -20.44
N PRO A 481 6.08 -3.64 -20.07
CA PRO A 481 5.09 -2.69 -19.57
C PRO A 481 5.58 -1.93 -18.34
N VAL A 482 5.22 -0.65 -18.23
CA VAL A 482 5.56 0.22 -17.09
C VAL A 482 4.37 0.40 -16.17
N ILE A 483 4.62 0.95 -14.98
CA ILE A 483 3.57 1.37 -14.05
C ILE A 483 3.69 2.87 -13.75
N PHE A 484 2.57 3.46 -13.34
CA PHE A 484 2.58 4.59 -12.42
C PHE A 484 2.02 4.06 -11.10
N SER A 485 2.86 3.90 -10.09
CA SER A 485 2.46 3.27 -8.82
C SER A 485 1.43 4.09 -8.05
N HIS A 486 1.42 5.41 -8.21
CA HIS A 486 0.48 6.34 -7.58
C HIS A 486 0.43 7.68 -8.33
N SER A 487 -0.30 7.77 -9.46
CA SER A 487 -0.48 9.02 -10.21
C SER A 487 -1.86 9.14 -10.86
N ALA A 488 -2.49 10.30 -10.72
CA ALA A 488 -3.84 10.55 -11.21
C ALA A 488 -3.84 11.14 -12.64
N ALA A 489 -5.01 11.49 -13.14
CA ALA A 489 -5.19 12.07 -14.48
C ALA A 489 -5.00 13.60 -14.50
N ARG A 490 -4.09 14.11 -15.34
CA ARG A 490 -3.77 15.56 -15.38
C ARG A 490 -4.89 16.41 -15.96
N ALA A 491 -5.75 15.82 -16.79
CA ALA A 491 -6.89 16.51 -17.38
C ALA A 491 -7.94 16.96 -16.35
N LEU A 492 -8.03 16.29 -15.20
CA LEU A 492 -8.97 16.63 -14.13
C LEU A 492 -8.34 17.51 -13.04
N CYS A 493 -7.08 17.26 -12.69
CA CYS A 493 -6.29 18.11 -11.81
C CYS A 493 -4.92 18.35 -12.45
N ASN A 494 -4.65 19.60 -12.82
CA ASN A 494 -3.42 20.04 -13.48
C ASN A 494 -2.21 20.14 -12.51
N SER A 495 -1.92 19.04 -11.83
CA SER A 495 -0.69 18.85 -11.08
C SER A 495 0.37 18.21 -11.98
N THR A 496 1.64 18.61 -11.85
CA THR A 496 2.75 17.94 -12.56
C THR A 496 2.96 16.51 -12.09
N ARG A 497 2.40 16.14 -10.93
CA ARG A 497 2.38 14.75 -10.43
C ARG A 497 1.39 13.85 -11.18
N ASN A 498 0.48 14.42 -11.97
CA ASN A 498 -0.54 13.68 -12.70
C ASN A 498 -0.14 13.43 -14.17
N VAL A 499 -0.69 12.36 -14.75
CA VAL A 499 -0.33 11.86 -16.07
C VAL A 499 -1.16 12.56 -17.17
N PRO A 500 -0.52 13.19 -18.17
CA PRO A 500 -1.21 13.76 -19.33
C PRO A 500 -1.84 12.69 -20.24
N ASP A 501 -2.90 13.05 -20.97
CA ASP A 501 -3.63 12.13 -21.84
C ASP A 501 -2.80 11.53 -22.98
N ASP A 502 -1.82 12.25 -23.54
CA ASP A 502 -0.92 11.69 -24.55
C ASP A 502 -0.03 10.59 -23.97
N VAL A 503 0.40 10.73 -22.72
CA VAL A 503 1.16 9.71 -21.99
C VAL A 503 0.26 8.53 -21.64
N LEU A 504 -0.98 8.74 -21.20
CA LEU A 504 -1.95 7.66 -20.95
C LEU A 504 -2.23 6.83 -22.21
N LYS A 505 -2.35 7.48 -23.39
CA LYS A 505 -2.48 6.77 -24.68
C LYS A 505 -1.24 5.94 -25.02
N ASN A 506 -0.05 6.44 -24.71
CA ASN A 506 1.20 5.70 -24.92
C ASN A 506 1.36 4.55 -23.91
N LEU A 507 0.91 4.73 -22.67
CA LEU A 507 0.85 3.69 -21.65
C LEU A 507 -0.01 2.50 -22.12
N ALA A 508 -1.17 2.78 -22.73
CA ALA A 508 -2.03 1.75 -23.31
C ALA A 508 -1.30 0.93 -24.40
N LYS A 509 -0.61 1.61 -25.33
CA LYS A 509 0.21 0.95 -26.37
C LYS A 509 1.35 0.11 -25.78
N ASN A 510 1.94 0.57 -24.68
CA ASN A 510 3.01 -0.15 -23.97
C ASN A 510 2.48 -1.38 -23.20
N GLY A 511 1.19 -1.42 -22.86
CA GLY A 511 0.59 -2.48 -22.06
C GLY A 511 0.59 -2.22 -20.55
N GLY A 512 1.04 -1.03 -20.11
CA GLY A 512 1.25 -0.68 -18.70
C GLY A 512 -0.03 -0.36 -17.92
N VAL A 513 0.10 0.10 -16.68
CA VAL A 513 -1.04 0.45 -15.80
C VAL A 513 -0.78 1.74 -15.03
N ALA A 514 -1.79 2.61 -14.93
CA ALA A 514 -1.76 3.80 -14.09
C ALA A 514 -2.61 3.56 -12.83
N MET A 515 -1.96 3.63 -11.67
CA MET A 515 -2.57 3.30 -10.38
C MET A 515 -2.94 4.60 -9.67
N VAL A 516 -4.24 4.79 -9.39
CA VAL A 516 -4.79 6.07 -8.96
C VAL A 516 -4.50 6.31 -7.47
N PRO A 517 -3.90 7.47 -7.10
CA PRO A 517 -3.62 7.84 -5.72
C PRO A 517 -4.82 8.48 -5.07
N PHE A 518 -4.82 8.52 -3.74
CA PHE A 518 -5.86 9.16 -2.94
C PHE A 518 -5.34 10.45 -2.28
N TYR A 519 -4.27 11.08 -2.79
CA TYR A 519 -3.88 12.38 -2.25
C TYR A 519 -4.83 13.48 -2.73
N THR A 520 -5.50 14.17 -1.81
CA THR A 520 -6.50 15.20 -2.12
C THR A 520 -6.00 16.25 -3.12
N TYR A 521 -4.78 16.75 -2.96
CA TYR A 521 -4.20 17.74 -3.88
C TYR A 521 -3.87 17.20 -5.28
N PHE A 522 -3.79 15.87 -5.46
CA PHE A 522 -3.62 15.25 -6.79
C PHE A 522 -4.97 14.89 -7.42
N ILE A 523 -6.05 14.84 -6.63
CA ILE A 523 -7.39 14.53 -7.10
C ILE A 523 -8.14 15.81 -7.51
N THR A 524 -8.25 16.80 -6.64
CA THR A 524 -9.05 18.01 -6.94
C THR A 524 -8.20 19.25 -7.18
N CYS A 525 -6.87 19.16 -7.04
CA CYS A 525 -5.97 20.31 -7.01
C CYS A 525 -6.38 21.34 -5.92
N ASN A 526 -7.06 20.87 -4.88
CA ASN A 526 -7.58 21.66 -3.77
C ASN A 526 -7.35 20.91 -2.45
N SER A 527 -7.74 21.51 -1.31
CA SER A 527 -7.63 20.93 0.03
C SER A 527 -8.75 19.96 0.39
N THR A 528 -9.75 19.77 -0.46
CA THR A 528 -10.88 18.84 -0.24
C THR A 528 -11.11 17.95 -1.45
N ALA A 529 -11.41 16.68 -1.22
CA ALA A 529 -11.76 15.69 -2.22
C ALA A 529 -12.74 14.66 -1.63
N THR A 530 -13.45 13.94 -2.48
CA THR A 530 -14.38 12.86 -2.10
C THR A 530 -14.09 11.58 -2.87
N ILE A 531 -14.68 10.47 -2.44
CA ILE A 531 -14.63 9.19 -3.17
C ILE A 531 -15.07 9.32 -4.64
N LYS A 532 -16.00 10.23 -4.95
CA LYS A 532 -16.49 10.46 -6.31
C LYS A 532 -15.44 11.12 -7.20
N ASP A 533 -14.60 11.99 -6.63
CA ASP A 533 -13.52 12.64 -7.36
C ASP A 533 -12.43 11.61 -7.75
N VAL A 534 -12.11 10.68 -6.85
CA VAL A 534 -11.23 9.54 -7.15
C VAL A 534 -11.82 8.68 -8.28
N ILE A 535 -13.11 8.36 -8.20
CA ILE A 535 -13.82 7.64 -9.27
C ILE A 535 -13.76 8.39 -10.60
N ALA A 536 -13.84 9.73 -10.60
CA ALA A 536 -13.71 10.52 -11.82
C ALA A 536 -12.34 10.32 -12.49
N HIS A 537 -11.26 10.25 -11.71
CA HIS A 537 -9.93 9.92 -12.25
C HIS A 537 -9.83 8.49 -12.78
N ILE A 538 -10.37 7.51 -12.06
CA ILE A 538 -10.43 6.11 -12.52
C ILE A 538 -11.17 6.03 -13.86
N ASN A 539 -12.34 6.68 -13.96
CA ASN A 539 -13.15 6.72 -15.17
C ASN A 539 -12.46 7.45 -16.33
N HIS A 540 -11.75 8.55 -16.05
CA HIS A 540 -10.99 9.26 -17.07
C HIS A 540 -9.84 8.41 -17.64
N ILE A 541 -9.06 7.77 -16.77
CA ILE A 541 -7.99 6.87 -17.21
C ILE A 541 -8.57 5.68 -17.99
N ARG A 542 -9.65 5.07 -17.50
CA ARG A 542 -10.39 4.02 -18.22
C ARG A 542 -10.83 4.48 -19.61
N LYS A 543 -11.31 5.72 -19.74
CA LYS A 543 -11.74 6.31 -21.02
C LYS A 543 -10.58 6.54 -21.99
N VAL A 544 -9.44 7.02 -21.50
CA VAL A 544 -8.30 7.43 -22.34
C VAL A 544 -7.38 6.25 -22.68
N ALA A 545 -7.05 5.43 -21.69
CA ALA A 545 -6.12 4.31 -21.82
C ALA A 545 -6.82 2.96 -22.00
N GLY A 546 -8.05 2.80 -21.50
CA GLY A 546 -8.80 1.54 -21.51
C GLY A 546 -8.87 0.89 -20.12
N ILE A 547 -9.85 0.00 -19.91
CA ILE A 547 -10.06 -0.67 -18.61
C ILE A 547 -8.87 -1.52 -18.17
N ASP A 548 -8.08 -2.02 -19.12
CA ASP A 548 -6.90 -2.81 -18.81
C ASP A 548 -5.75 -1.98 -18.22
N HIS A 549 -5.83 -0.65 -18.23
CA HIS A 549 -4.70 0.24 -17.93
C HIS A 549 -4.90 1.12 -16.69
N VAL A 550 -5.86 0.77 -15.82
CA VAL A 550 -6.14 1.47 -14.57
C VAL A 550 -6.01 0.53 -13.36
N GLY A 551 -5.46 1.04 -12.25
CA GLY A 551 -5.32 0.32 -10.98
C GLY A 551 -5.47 1.28 -9.79
N ILE A 552 -5.17 0.79 -8.59
CA ILE A 552 -5.27 1.55 -7.34
C ILE A 552 -3.91 1.61 -6.66
N GLY A 553 -3.45 2.80 -6.31
CA GLY A 553 -2.19 2.99 -5.59
C GLY A 553 -2.32 4.21 -4.70
N ALA A 554 -2.98 4.01 -3.56
CA ALA A 554 -3.55 5.08 -2.75
C ALA A 554 -2.51 6.09 -2.26
N GLY A 555 -1.26 5.66 -2.05
CA GLY A 555 -0.24 6.49 -1.42
C GLY A 555 -0.49 6.68 0.08
N PHE A 556 -1.23 5.76 0.70
CA PHE A 556 -1.48 5.79 2.14
C PHE A 556 -0.16 5.79 2.91
N ASP A 557 -0.20 6.43 4.07
CA ASP A 557 0.94 6.74 4.94
C ASP A 557 1.98 7.73 4.37
N GLY A 558 1.93 8.04 3.08
CA GLY A 558 2.77 9.07 2.42
C GLY A 558 2.06 10.42 2.25
N ILE A 559 0.75 10.41 2.46
CA ILE A 559 -0.14 11.57 2.33
C ILE A 559 -0.66 11.99 3.70
N ASN A 560 -1.16 13.22 3.82
CA ASN A 560 -1.82 13.73 5.04
C ASN A 560 -3.23 14.25 4.81
N PHE A 561 -3.68 14.28 3.56
CA PHE A 561 -5.05 14.68 3.20
C PHE A 561 -5.65 13.61 2.30
N THR A 562 -6.64 12.91 2.83
CA THR A 562 -7.40 11.87 2.14
C THR A 562 -8.77 12.39 1.71
N PRO A 563 -9.35 11.87 0.61
CA PRO A 563 -10.72 12.12 0.23
C PRO A 563 -11.70 11.63 1.28
N THR A 564 -12.81 12.35 1.46
CA THR A 564 -13.94 11.89 2.28
C THR A 564 -14.51 10.60 1.71
N GLY A 565 -14.65 9.59 2.57
CA GLY A 565 -15.03 8.21 2.26
C GLY A 565 -13.84 7.29 1.98
N LEU A 566 -12.61 7.79 1.98
CA LEU A 566 -11.36 7.06 1.72
C LEU A 566 -10.28 7.39 2.75
N GLU A 567 -10.68 7.44 4.03
CA GLU A 567 -9.81 7.91 5.11
C GLU A 567 -8.62 6.98 5.39
N ASP A 568 -8.74 5.68 5.11
CA ASP A 568 -7.69 4.71 5.41
C ASP A 568 -7.82 3.44 4.55
N VAL A 569 -6.89 2.50 4.74
CA VAL A 569 -6.84 1.24 3.97
C VAL A 569 -8.07 0.35 4.16
N SER A 570 -8.98 0.63 5.12
CA SER A 570 -10.23 -0.12 5.27
C SER A 570 -11.30 0.26 4.25
N ARG A 571 -11.10 1.34 3.49
CA ARG A 571 -12.13 1.98 2.65
C ARG A 571 -12.21 1.49 1.20
N TYR A 572 -11.31 0.61 0.75
CA TYR A 572 -11.35 0.10 -0.62
C TYR A 572 -12.67 -0.58 -1.01
N PRO A 573 -13.35 -1.37 -0.15
CA PRO A 573 -14.63 -1.97 -0.52
C PRO A 573 -15.71 -0.94 -0.83
N GLN A 574 -15.71 0.20 -0.13
CA GLN A 574 -16.62 1.31 -0.38
C GLN A 574 -16.35 1.94 -1.76
N LEU A 575 -15.09 2.15 -2.14
CA LEU A 575 -14.74 2.67 -3.47
C LEU A 575 -15.29 1.77 -4.59
N LEU A 576 -15.06 0.47 -4.49
CA LEU A 576 -15.50 -0.48 -5.50
C LEU A 576 -17.03 -0.62 -5.51
N ALA A 577 -17.69 -0.56 -4.35
CA ALA A 577 -19.14 -0.59 -4.26
C ALA A 577 -19.79 0.70 -4.80
N THR A 578 -19.14 1.85 -4.66
CA THR A 578 -19.58 3.11 -5.28
C THR A 578 -19.36 3.09 -6.79
N LEU A 579 -18.29 2.47 -7.30
CA LEU A 579 -18.11 2.26 -8.76
C LEU A 579 -19.24 1.43 -9.37
N LEU A 580 -19.71 0.40 -8.66
CA LEU A 580 -20.85 -0.43 -9.09
C LEU A 580 -22.22 0.28 -9.06
N GLU A 581 -22.28 1.56 -8.64
CA GLU A 581 -23.48 2.38 -8.85
C GLU A 581 -23.67 2.76 -10.32
N ASP A 582 -22.57 2.84 -11.07
CA ASP A 582 -22.59 3.11 -12.49
C ASP A 582 -22.74 1.78 -13.26
N PRO A 583 -23.83 1.59 -14.03
CA PRO A 583 -24.05 0.37 -14.81
C PRO A 583 -22.99 0.13 -15.91
N ALA A 584 -22.14 1.13 -16.20
CA ALA A 584 -20.98 0.94 -17.08
C ALA A 584 -19.85 0.12 -16.43
N TRP A 585 -19.91 -0.19 -15.13
CA TRP A 585 -18.94 -1.05 -14.45
C TRP A 585 -19.51 -2.46 -14.27
N SER A 586 -18.87 -3.43 -14.93
CA SER A 586 -19.13 -4.84 -14.70
C SER A 586 -18.29 -5.39 -13.54
N GLU A 587 -18.67 -6.54 -12.99
CA GLU A 587 -17.85 -7.24 -12.00
C GLU A 587 -16.45 -7.60 -12.52
N GLU A 588 -16.34 -7.93 -13.82
CA GLU A 588 -15.05 -8.21 -14.45
C GLU A 588 -14.19 -6.95 -14.59
N ASP A 589 -14.80 -5.78 -14.83
CA ASP A 589 -14.08 -4.50 -14.81
C ASP A 589 -13.56 -4.18 -13.39
N ILE A 590 -14.35 -4.49 -12.36
CA ILE A 590 -13.93 -4.34 -10.96
C ILE A 590 -12.77 -5.29 -10.63
N LYS A 591 -12.80 -6.55 -11.08
CA LYS A 591 -11.68 -7.48 -10.91
C LYS A 591 -10.39 -6.97 -11.57
N LYS A 592 -10.52 -6.40 -12.77
CA LYS A 592 -9.41 -5.75 -13.48
C LYS A 592 -8.81 -4.60 -12.69
N LEU A 593 -9.64 -3.68 -12.23
CA LEU A 593 -9.23 -2.54 -11.41
C LEU A 593 -8.60 -2.99 -10.08
N ALA A 594 -9.19 -3.97 -9.41
CA ALA A 594 -8.77 -4.44 -8.10
C ALA A 594 -7.34 -5.02 -8.12
N GLY A 595 -6.99 -5.79 -9.15
CA GLY A 595 -5.63 -6.36 -9.19
C GLY A 595 -5.24 -7.08 -10.48
N LEU A 596 -6.19 -7.57 -11.29
CA LEU A 596 -5.82 -8.35 -12.48
C LEU A 596 -4.99 -7.54 -13.49
N ASN A 597 -5.20 -6.22 -13.57
CA ASN A 597 -4.39 -5.35 -14.44
C ASN A 597 -2.92 -5.31 -14.02
N LEU A 598 -2.65 -5.17 -12.72
CA LEU A 598 -1.29 -5.18 -12.21
C LEU A 598 -0.67 -6.58 -12.31
N LEU A 599 -1.41 -7.65 -12.03
CA LEU A 599 -0.93 -9.02 -12.23
C LEU A 599 -0.52 -9.28 -13.68
N ARG A 600 -1.32 -8.81 -14.66
CA ARG A 600 -0.98 -8.90 -16.08
C ARG A 600 0.31 -8.16 -16.40
N VAL A 601 0.45 -6.91 -15.94
CA VAL A 601 1.64 -6.09 -16.15
C VAL A 601 2.87 -6.76 -15.54
N PHE A 602 2.78 -7.20 -14.29
CA PHE A 602 3.88 -7.83 -13.58
C PHE A 602 4.28 -9.16 -14.23
N ALA A 603 3.31 -9.99 -14.64
CA ALA A 603 3.57 -11.24 -15.34
C ALA A 603 4.30 -10.98 -16.67
N LYS A 604 3.94 -9.91 -17.39
CA LYS A 604 4.62 -9.55 -18.64
C LYS A 604 6.04 -9.04 -18.40
N VAL A 605 6.29 -8.34 -17.30
CA VAL A 605 7.65 -7.95 -16.88
C VAL A 605 8.50 -9.18 -16.55
N GLU A 606 7.96 -10.14 -15.81
CA GLU A 606 8.65 -11.42 -15.54
C GLU A 606 8.90 -12.22 -16.82
N GLN A 607 7.95 -12.21 -17.77
CA GLN A 607 8.13 -12.85 -19.07
C GLN A 607 9.30 -12.23 -19.85
N VAL A 608 9.43 -10.90 -19.87
CA VAL A 608 10.55 -10.22 -20.55
C VAL A 608 11.90 -10.61 -19.92
N ARG A 609 11.98 -10.67 -18.58
CA ARG A 609 13.15 -11.19 -17.86
C ARG A 609 13.51 -12.59 -18.34
N ASP A 610 12.53 -13.50 -18.37
CA ASP A 610 12.76 -14.89 -18.72
C ASP A 610 13.19 -15.06 -20.18
N GLU A 611 12.59 -14.29 -21.09
CA GLU A 611 12.99 -14.24 -22.51
C GLU A 611 14.43 -13.73 -22.67
N TRP A 612 14.81 -12.67 -21.95
CA TRP A 612 16.16 -12.09 -22.02
C TRP A 612 17.20 -13.00 -21.37
N HIS A 613 16.84 -13.69 -20.29
CA HIS A 613 17.69 -14.71 -19.68
C HIS A 613 17.93 -15.87 -20.65
N LYS A 614 16.88 -16.38 -21.31
CA LYS A 614 17.01 -17.42 -22.35
C LYS A 614 17.87 -16.97 -23.53
N ALA A 615 17.79 -15.70 -23.89
CA ALA A 615 18.62 -15.08 -24.93
C ALA A 615 20.04 -14.71 -24.45
N ALA A 616 20.42 -15.07 -23.22
CA ALA A 616 21.73 -14.77 -22.63
C ALA A 616 22.11 -13.28 -22.67
N ILE A 617 21.13 -12.38 -22.52
CA ILE A 617 21.39 -10.93 -22.42
C ILE A 617 22.16 -10.65 -21.13
N LEU A 618 23.39 -10.14 -21.29
CA LEU A 618 24.29 -9.85 -20.18
C LEU A 618 23.82 -8.64 -19.36
N PRO A 619 24.21 -8.56 -18.07
CA PRO A 619 24.01 -7.36 -17.26
C PRO A 619 24.54 -6.11 -17.95
N VAL A 620 23.79 -5.00 -17.81
CA VAL A 620 24.27 -3.71 -18.33
C VAL A 620 25.42 -3.21 -17.44
N GLU A 621 26.54 -2.87 -18.07
CA GLU A 621 27.79 -2.42 -17.41
C GLU A 621 28.11 -0.94 -17.66
N LYS A 622 27.10 -0.16 -18.06
CA LYS A 622 27.27 1.28 -18.28
C LYS A 622 27.56 1.98 -16.95
N ILE A 623 28.55 2.86 -16.95
CA ILE A 623 28.90 3.69 -15.80
C ILE A 623 28.24 5.07 -15.98
N SER A 624 27.72 5.63 -14.90
CA SER A 624 27.22 7.01 -14.92
C SER A 624 28.38 7.97 -15.22
N PRO A 625 28.18 9.02 -16.03
CA PRO A 625 29.20 10.06 -16.19
C PRO A 625 29.62 10.58 -14.81
N PRO A 626 30.92 10.89 -14.61
CA PRO A 626 31.37 11.54 -13.38
C PRO A 626 30.62 12.87 -13.21
N ASP A 627 30.21 13.15 -11.99
CA ASP A 627 29.59 14.42 -11.64
C ASP A 627 30.68 15.50 -11.69
N ASN A 628 30.67 16.34 -12.73
CA ASN A 628 31.69 17.38 -12.93
C ASN A 628 31.63 18.49 -11.85
N SER A 629 30.78 18.36 -10.84
CA SER A 629 30.57 19.36 -9.79
C SER A 629 31.52 19.25 -8.59
N ALA A 630 32.36 18.22 -8.43
CA ALA A 630 33.43 18.24 -7.42
C ALA A 630 34.54 17.20 -7.63
N CYS A 631 35.70 17.67 -8.12
CA CYS A 631 37.03 17.39 -7.56
C CYS A 631 38.11 18.13 -8.38
N VAL A 632 38.17 19.47 -8.25
CA VAL A 632 39.46 20.15 -8.36
C VAL A 632 40.16 19.89 -7.03
N TYR A 633 40.82 18.74 -6.92
CA TYR A 633 41.81 18.57 -5.86
C TYR A 633 42.89 19.61 -6.12
N GLY A 634 43.02 20.56 -5.19
CA GLY A 634 44.06 21.59 -5.24
C GLY A 634 45.42 20.94 -5.37
N ALA A 635 46.05 21.12 -6.53
CA ALA A 635 47.49 21.08 -6.63
C ALA A 635 48.01 22.40 -6.08
N SER A 636 48.35 22.42 -4.78
CA SER A 636 49.26 23.38 -4.16
C SER A 636 49.79 22.81 -2.85
#